data_AF-A0A7X8W545-F1
#
_entry.id   AF-A0A7X8W545-F1
#
_cell.length_a   1.000
_cell.length_b   1.000
_cell.length_c   1.000
_cell.angle_alpha   90.00
_cell.angle_beta   90.00
_cell.angle_gamma   90.00
#
_symmetry.space_group_name_H-M   'P 1'
#
loop_
_entity.id
_entity.type
_entity.pdbx_description
1 polymer ?
#
loop_
_entity_poly.entity_id
_entity_poly.type
_entity_poly.pdbx_seq_one_letter_code
_entity_poly.pdbx_strand_id
1 'polypeptide(L)'
;MNKFAPIAAYDTQIKNDEGFVAMNLFGNRFQPDQTELELLSEFLLILSSPKAIKYKNTVADQSFVIRDYLPPLDKIDEIFDSTLMYKPEYKINLKLFSILPNSSKAAPHKSHQAEYNYLQKELKKRLTICAPNIPSPDTLSLILSNLYMGFIGIGENRDWVAQSFLPIHKEFLAGESIWKATKAKKADIEDFQKALPFFEHKEHLFYARGGEIMYLQILSALRKTKNEIDNWVKDNKEIENIDIIETDPELIVKKLGEGFNKLLNESCPNSLGEIAKLINNLDPVVKESSYDEYTKYINMGWIPLESWTDGFLFIQDLLHIFEASFDMIEKLQMLQNACVLQVLRTMRNSTIRYYKELNLPCPFSNQIVIDPKSIDVQFKEISNESLQSLRK
;
A
#
# COMPACT_ATOMS: atom_id res chain seq x y z
N MET A 1 22.81 -3.76 -16.15
CA MET A 1 21.47 -3.21 -15.83
C MET A 1 21.65 -2.20 -14.71
N ASN A 2 21.49 -0.92 -15.02
CA ASN A 2 21.67 0.18 -14.06
C ASN A 2 20.65 0.01 -12.93
N LYS A 3 21.15 -0.29 -11.72
CA LYS A 3 20.34 -0.37 -10.49
C LYS A 3 20.02 1.06 -10.07
N PHE A 4 18.76 1.46 -10.26
CA PHE A 4 18.29 2.82 -9.99
C PHE A 4 18.45 3.14 -8.50
N ALA A 5 19.04 4.29 -8.22
CA ALA A 5 18.82 4.97 -6.95
C ALA A 5 17.34 5.39 -6.88
N PRO A 6 16.73 5.54 -5.68
CA PRO A 6 15.36 6.03 -5.54
C PRO A 6 15.13 7.42 -6.15
N ILE A 7 16.20 8.13 -6.53
CA ILE A 7 16.14 9.29 -7.42
C ILE A 7 16.73 8.93 -8.79
N ALA A 8 16.01 9.28 -9.84
CA ALA A 8 16.59 9.47 -11.16
C ALA A 8 16.59 10.98 -11.47
N ALA A 9 17.76 11.53 -11.79
CA ALA A 9 17.78 12.77 -12.55
C ALA A 9 17.18 12.48 -13.94
N TYR A 10 16.37 13.40 -14.47
CA TYR A 10 15.72 13.29 -15.79
C TYR A 10 16.70 13.15 -16.99
N ASP A 11 18.00 12.97 -16.75
CA ASP A 11 19.05 13.15 -17.75
C ASP A 11 19.77 11.84 -18.17
N THR A 12 19.22 10.67 -17.87
CA THR A 12 19.80 9.40 -18.34
C THR A 12 19.06 8.87 -19.57
N GLN A 13 19.45 9.37 -20.74
CA GLN A 13 19.24 8.76 -22.07
C GLN A 13 17.83 8.17 -22.29
N ILE A 14 16.82 9.02 -22.23
CA ILE A 14 15.49 8.66 -22.73
C ILE A 14 15.59 8.55 -24.24
N LYS A 15 15.41 7.33 -24.79
CA LYS A 15 15.22 7.17 -26.23
C LYS A 15 13.91 7.88 -26.59
N ASN A 16 13.99 8.84 -27.52
CA ASN A 16 12.85 9.57 -28.10
C ASN A 16 11.99 8.64 -28.98
N ASP A 17 11.49 7.55 -28.42
CA ASP A 17 10.42 6.77 -29.04
C ASP A 17 9.10 7.24 -28.44
N GLU A 18 8.29 7.95 -29.24
CA GLU A 18 6.99 8.54 -28.86
C GLU A 18 6.03 7.52 -28.19
N GLY A 19 6.24 6.22 -28.41
CA GLY A 19 5.49 5.13 -27.77
C GLY A 19 5.80 4.87 -26.29
N PHE A 20 6.75 5.57 -25.66
CA PHE A 20 7.21 5.27 -24.29
C PHE A 20 7.09 6.45 -23.29
N VAL A 21 6.42 7.54 -23.62
CA VAL A 21 6.33 8.73 -22.73
C VAL A 21 5.82 8.37 -21.34
N ALA A 22 4.72 7.60 -21.22
CA ALA A 22 4.19 7.18 -19.92
C ALA A 22 5.17 6.27 -19.15
N MET A 23 5.91 5.41 -19.86
CA MET A 23 6.95 4.57 -19.26
C MET A 23 8.14 5.40 -18.78
N ASN A 24 8.51 6.45 -19.51
CA ASN A 24 9.61 7.35 -19.15
C ASN A 24 9.24 8.24 -17.95
N LEU A 25 7.99 8.69 -17.88
CA LEU A 25 7.51 9.54 -16.79
C LEU A 25 7.20 8.77 -15.51
N PHE A 26 6.58 7.58 -15.65
CA PHE A 26 5.96 6.87 -14.53
C PHE A 26 6.52 5.47 -14.32
N GLY A 27 7.26 4.88 -15.28
CA GLY A 27 7.87 3.57 -15.13
C GLY A 27 6.89 2.39 -15.11
N ASN A 28 5.76 2.49 -15.83
CA ASN A 28 4.63 1.54 -15.79
C ASN A 28 3.99 1.39 -14.41
N ARG A 29 3.92 2.48 -13.63
CA ARG A 29 3.46 2.44 -12.24
C ARG A 29 2.03 2.88 -11.96
N PHE A 30 1.30 3.20 -13.03
CA PHE A 30 -0.12 3.48 -13.00
C PHE A 30 -0.80 2.64 -14.07
N GLN A 31 -1.83 1.90 -13.68
CA GLN A 31 -2.62 1.06 -14.59
C GLN A 31 -4.06 1.59 -14.64
N PRO A 32 -4.71 1.62 -15.82
CA PRO A 32 -6.07 2.13 -15.96
C PRO A 32 -7.10 1.40 -15.09
N ASP A 33 -6.90 0.10 -14.86
CA ASP A 33 -7.83 -0.76 -14.12
C ASP A 33 -7.48 -0.85 -12.62
N GLN A 34 -6.47 -0.10 -12.15
CA GLN A 34 -6.12 -0.05 -10.73
C GLN A 34 -7.13 0.83 -10.00
N THR A 35 -7.76 0.26 -8.98
CA THR A 35 -8.78 0.95 -8.18
C THR A 35 -8.16 1.78 -7.06
N GLU A 36 -8.97 2.69 -6.52
CA GLU A 36 -8.57 3.57 -5.42
C GLU A 36 -8.19 2.79 -4.17
N LEU A 37 -8.92 1.70 -3.89
CA LEU A 37 -8.64 0.83 -2.76
C LEU A 37 -7.32 0.07 -2.92
N GLU A 38 -6.97 -0.34 -4.14
CA GLU A 38 -5.70 -1.02 -4.41
C GLU A 38 -4.52 -0.09 -4.24
N LEU A 39 -4.64 1.15 -4.73
CA LEU A 39 -3.65 2.20 -4.50
C LEU A 39 -3.42 2.42 -3.01
N LEU A 40 -4.50 2.58 -2.23
CA LEU A 40 -4.41 2.76 -0.80
C LEU A 40 -3.81 1.54 -0.09
N SER A 41 -4.27 0.34 -0.44
CA SER A 41 -3.81 -0.91 0.17
C SER A 41 -2.33 -1.15 -0.10
N GLU A 42 -1.87 -0.89 -1.32
CA GLU A 42 -0.46 -0.96 -1.69
C GLU A 42 0.38 0.06 -0.92
N PHE A 43 -0.06 1.32 -0.85
CA PHE A 43 0.62 2.37 -0.09
C PHE A 43 0.77 2.01 1.39
N LEU A 44 -0.31 1.59 2.04
CA LEU A 44 -0.30 1.20 3.45
C LEU A 44 0.49 -0.08 3.69
N LEU A 45 0.47 -1.04 2.76
CA LEU A 45 1.29 -2.25 2.83
C LEU A 45 2.77 -1.90 2.80
N ILE A 46 3.21 -1.05 1.87
CA ILE A 46 4.61 -0.60 1.79
C ILE A 46 5.01 0.14 3.06
N LEU A 47 4.16 1.05 3.52
CA LEU A 47 4.38 1.85 4.72
C LEU A 47 4.53 0.97 5.97
N SER A 48 3.69 -0.04 6.14
CA SER A 48 3.73 -0.98 7.28
C SER A 48 4.76 -2.11 7.14
N SER A 49 5.30 -2.34 5.94
CA SER A 49 6.29 -3.38 5.70
C SER A 49 7.66 -3.01 6.26
N PRO A 50 8.43 -3.99 6.78
CA PRO A 50 9.85 -3.80 7.06
C PRO A 50 10.59 -3.36 5.79
N LYS A 51 11.47 -2.37 5.92
CA LYS A 51 12.28 -1.86 4.81
C LYS A 51 13.75 -2.14 5.07
N ALA A 52 14.52 -2.25 3.99
CA ALA A 52 15.95 -2.50 4.03
C ALA A 52 16.67 -1.59 3.03
N ILE A 53 17.79 -1.02 3.46
CA ILE A 53 18.69 -0.27 2.60
C ILE A 53 19.75 -1.23 2.05
N LYS A 54 19.90 -1.27 0.73
CA LYS A 54 20.95 -2.02 0.05
C LYS A 54 22.01 -1.08 -0.51
N TYR A 55 23.19 -1.12 0.10
CA TYR A 55 24.34 -0.32 -0.30
C TYR A 55 25.01 -0.81 -1.58
N LYS A 56 25.51 0.12 -2.37
CA LYS A 56 26.34 -0.20 -3.55
C LYS A 56 27.68 -0.73 -3.04
N ASN A 57 28.05 -1.95 -3.44
CA ASN A 57 29.33 -2.63 -3.19
C ASN A 57 29.52 -3.41 -1.88
N THR A 58 28.46 -3.73 -1.12
CA THR A 58 28.58 -4.68 0.01
C THR A 58 28.29 -6.12 -0.45
N VAL A 59 29.18 -7.05 -0.06
CA VAL A 59 29.14 -8.47 -0.49
C VAL A 59 28.11 -9.30 0.29
N ALA A 60 27.62 -8.85 1.45
CA ALA A 60 26.55 -9.53 2.18
C ALA A 60 25.88 -8.61 3.22
N ASP A 61 24.54 -8.68 3.30
CA ASP A 61 23.66 -8.60 4.48
C ASP A 61 23.76 -7.51 5.55
N GLN A 62 24.57 -6.46 5.39
CA GLN A 62 24.41 -5.25 6.23
C GLN A 62 23.24 -4.40 5.70
N SER A 63 22.02 -4.81 6.02
CA SER A 63 20.83 -4.00 5.79
C SER A 63 20.43 -3.29 7.08
N PHE A 64 20.36 -1.96 7.03
CA PHE A 64 19.62 -1.21 8.04
C PHE A 64 18.14 -1.53 7.86
N VAL A 65 17.52 -2.11 8.89
CA VAL A 65 16.10 -2.50 8.84
C VAL A 65 15.26 -1.42 9.50
N ILE A 66 14.43 -0.77 8.71
CA ILE A 66 13.44 0.20 9.19
C ILE A 66 12.15 -0.57 9.49
N ARG A 67 11.68 -0.49 10.73
CA ARG A 67 10.42 -1.13 11.17
C ARG A 67 9.29 -0.13 11.39
N ASP A 68 9.63 1.12 11.62
CA ASP A 68 8.66 2.19 11.70
C ASP A 68 8.09 2.54 10.32
N TYR A 69 6.97 3.26 10.31
CA TYR A 69 6.33 3.70 9.08
C TYR A 69 7.26 4.56 8.21
N LEU A 70 8.01 5.44 8.88
CA LEU A 70 8.98 6.35 8.27
C LEU A 70 10.37 6.07 8.87
N PRO A 71 11.45 6.18 8.07
CA PRO A 71 12.81 6.09 8.56
C PRO A 71 13.16 7.28 9.47
N PRO A 72 14.18 7.15 10.33
CA PRO A 72 14.84 8.29 10.95
C PRO A 72 15.31 9.31 9.89
N LEU A 73 15.17 10.61 10.18
CA LEU A 73 15.49 11.68 9.22
C LEU A 73 16.96 11.64 8.75
N ASP A 74 17.89 11.30 9.65
CA ASP A 74 19.32 11.16 9.37
C ASP A 74 19.66 10.02 8.39
N LYS A 75 18.70 9.12 8.14
CA LYS A 75 18.81 8.01 7.18
C LYS A 75 18.21 8.30 5.82
N ILE A 76 17.48 9.40 5.65
CA ILE A 76 16.77 9.66 4.40
C ILE A 76 17.74 9.90 3.24
N ASP A 77 18.78 10.71 3.41
CA ASP A 77 19.75 10.92 2.32
C ASP A 77 20.46 9.61 1.91
N GLU A 78 20.80 8.78 2.88
CA GLU A 78 21.41 7.46 2.66
C GLU A 78 20.50 6.51 1.86
N ILE A 79 19.19 6.56 2.09
CA ILE A 79 18.17 5.83 1.30
C ILE A 79 18.26 6.23 -0.17
N PHE A 80 18.34 7.54 -0.43
CA PHE A 80 18.31 8.10 -1.77
C PHE A 80 19.61 7.89 -2.56
N ASP A 81 20.73 7.65 -1.90
CA ASP A 81 22.00 7.27 -2.53
C ASP A 81 22.13 5.74 -2.79
N SER A 82 21.27 4.96 -2.14
CA SER A 82 21.29 3.49 -2.11
C SER A 82 20.14 2.87 -2.90
N THR A 83 19.80 1.59 -2.69
CA THR A 83 18.54 1.00 -3.15
C THR A 83 17.66 0.68 -1.95
N LEU A 84 16.45 1.27 -1.91
CA LEU A 84 15.45 0.95 -0.90
C LEU A 84 14.66 -0.28 -1.31
N MET A 85 14.41 -1.17 -0.34
CA MET A 85 13.61 -2.36 -0.55
C MET A 85 12.59 -2.52 0.57
N TYR A 86 11.47 -3.20 0.30
CA TYR A 86 10.45 -3.52 1.31
C TYR A 86 10.07 -4.99 1.28
N LYS A 87 9.60 -5.51 2.41
CA LYS A 87 9.20 -6.91 2.58
C LYS A 87 7.71 -7.01 2.90
N PRO A 88 6.83 -7.20 1.90
CA PRO A 88 5.40 -7.38 2.15
C PRO A 88 5.11 -8.78 2.73
N GLU A 89 4.05 -8.88 3.54
CA GLU A 89 3.47 -10.18 3.88
C GLU A 89 2.29 -10.48 2.94
N TYR A 90 2.24 -11.68 2.35
CA TYR A 90 1.19 -12.04 1.38
C TYR A 90 -0.10 -12.57 2.00
N LYS A 91 -0.05 -12.92 3.29
CA LYS A 91 -1.17 -13.40 4.11
C LYS A 91 -1.97 -14.54 3.45
N ILE A 92 -1.29 -15.49 2.78
CA ILE A 92 -1.94 -16.56 1.99
C ILE A 92 -2.92 -17.37 2.86
N ASN A 93 -2.51 -17.78 4.06
CA ASN A 93 -3.37 -18.55 4.97
C ASN A 93 -4.63 -17.80 5.37
N LEU A 94 -4.52 -16.49 5.64
CA LEU A 94 -5.67 -15.65 5.95
C LEU A 94 -6.61 -15.53 4.74
N LYS A 95 -6.07 -15.25 3.55
CA LYS A 95 -6.86 -15.21 2.31
C LYS A 95 -7.55 -16.54 2.04
N LEU A 96 -6.85 -17.64 2.24
CA LEU A 96 -7.37 -18.99 2.00
C LEU A 96 -8.50 -19.32 2.98
N PHE A 97 -8.32 -18.99 4.26
CA PHE A 97 -9.35 -19.18 5.28
C PHE A 97 -10.60 -18.32 5.03
N SER A 98 -10.43 -17.05 4.67
CA SER A 98 -11.53 -16.08 4.61
C SER A 98 -12.25 -16.02 3.25
N ILE A 99 -11.52 -16.22 2.15
CA ILE A 99 -11.99 -15.89 0.79
C ILE A 99 -12.32 -17.14 -0.02
N LEU A 100 -11.50 -18.20 0.08
CA LEU A 100 -11.69 -19.45 -0.68
C LEU A 100 -13.10 -20.05 -0.56
N PRO A 101 -13.74 -20.09 0.64
CA PRO A 101 -15.05 -20.75 0.79
C PRO A 101 -16.17 -20.10 -0.03
N ASN A 102 -15.99 -18.82 -0.36
CA ASN A 102 -17.00 -17.99 -1.00
C ASN A 102 -16.59 -17.54 -2.40
N SER A 103 -15.44 -18.00 -2.91
CA SER A 103 -14.98 -17.63 -4.25
C SER A 103 -15.88 -18.30 -5.30
N SER A 104 -16.59 -17.47 -6.08
CA SER A 104 -17.55 -17.89 -7.11
C SER A 104 -16.89 -18.48 -8.36
N LYS A 105 -15.57 -18.30 -8.53
CA LYS A 105 -14.82 -18.69 -9.73
C LYS A 105 -14.11 -20.03 -9.56
N ALA A 106 -14.49 -20.97 -10.42
CA ALA A 106 -13.90 -22.29 -10.62
C ALA A 106 -13.76 -23.16 -9.36
N ALA A 107 -13.84 -24.48 -9.51
CA ALA A 107 -13.54 -25.36 -8.38
C ALA A 107 -12.11 -25.08 -7.90
N PRO A 108 -11.88 -24.74 -6.61
CA PRO A 108 -10.55 -24.45 -6.13
C PRO A 108 -9.67 -25.68 -6.32
N HIS A 109 -8.40 -25.43 -6.64
CA HIS A 109 -7.43 -26.49 -6.84
C HIS A 109 -7.40 -27.43 -5.62
N LYS A 110 -7.22 -28.75 -5.82
CA LYS A 110 -7.31 -29.75 -4.75
C LYS A 110 -6.39 -29.43 -3.57
N SER A 111 -5.18 -28.95 -3.84
CA SER A 111 -4.23 -28.53 -2.81
C SER A 111 -4.75 -27.37 -1.96
N HIS A 112 -5.49 -26.42 -2.54
CA HIS A 112 -6.08 -25.31 -1.78
C HIS A 112 -7.19 -25.81 -0.85
N GLN A 113 -7.99 -26.78 -1.30
CA GLN A 113 -9.02 -27.40 -0.47
C GLN A 113 -8.40 -28.18 0.69
N ALA A 114 -7.31 -28.92 0.43
CA ALA A 114 -6.57 -29.64 1.45
C ALA A 114 -6.02 -28.68 2.52
N GLU A 115 -5.41 -27.58 2.10
CA GLU A 115 -4.89 -26.55 3.01
C GLU A 115 -6.01 -25.88 3.81
N TYR A 116 -7.13 -25.55 3.18
CA TYR A 116 -8.28 -24.97 3.87
C TYR A 116 -8.78 -25.87 5.01
N ASN A 117 -8.92 -27.17 4.72
CA ASN A 117 -9.33 -28.15 5.70
C ASN A 117 -8.30 -28.30 6.83
N TYR A 118 -7.00 -28.19 6.51
CA TYR A 118 -5.93 -28.17 7.50
C TYR A 118 -6.03 -26.94 8.41
N LEU A 119 -6.15 -25.73 7.86
CA LEU A 119 -6.31 -24.50 8.63
C LEU A 119 -7.53 -24.55 9.53
N GLN A 120 -8.68 -25.02 9.03
CA GLN A 120 -9.87 -25.21 9.86
C GLN A 120 -9.61 -26.16 11.03
N LYS A 121 -8.96 -27.30 10.78
CA LYS A 121 -8.65 -28.30 11.81
C LYS A 121 -7.71 -27.72 12.87
N GLU A 122 -6.67 -27.01 12.46
CA GLU A 122 -5.71 -26.39 13.38
C GLU A 122 -6.32 -25.24 14.19
N LEU A 123 -7.20 -24.44 13.57
CA LEU A 123 -7.93 -23.40 14.29
C LEU A 123 -8.83 -24.02 15.36
N LYS A 124 -9.64 -25.02 15.01
CA LYS A 124 -10.56 -25.68 15.94
C LYS A 124 -9.87 -26.27 17.18
N LYS A 125 -8.65 -26.80 17.02
CA LYS A 125 -7.84 -27.28 18.16
C LYS A 125 -7.43 -26.19 19.14
N ARG A 126 -7.34 -24.95 18.67
CA ARG A 126 -6.89 -23.77 19.46
C ARG A 126 -8.06 -22.95 20.00
N LEU A 127 -9.29 -23.22 19.55
CA LEU A 127 -10.49 -22.54 20.01
C LEU A 127 -11.01 -23.18 21.30
N THR A 128 -11.33 -22.32 22.28
CA THR A 128 -12.08 -22.70 23.48
C THR A 128 -13.39 -21.94 23.48
N ILE A 129 -14.51 -22.64 23.63
CA ILE A 129 -15.84 -22.01 23.65
C ILE A 129 -16.21 -21.67 25.07
N CYS A 130 -16.28 -20.36 25.35
CA CYS A 130 -16.72 -19.83 26.62
C CYS A 130 -18.16 -19.27 26.56
N ALA A 131 -18.75 -19.17 25.37
CA ALA A 131 -20.08 -18.58 25.17
C ALA A 131 -21.16 -19.66 25.07
N PRO A 132 -22.25 -19.57 25.86
CA PRO A 132 -23.30 -20.60 25.89
C PRO A 132 -24.09 -20.73 24.58
N ASN A 133 -24.09 -19.68 23.75
CA ASN A 133 -24.86 -19.63 22.50
C ASN A 133 -24.06 -20.12 21.27
N ILE A 134 -22.80 -20.54 21.44
CA ILE A 134 -21.97 -21.06 20.36
C ILE A 134 -21.87 -22.58 20.54
N PRO A 135 -22.59 -23.38 19.73
CA PRO A 135 -22.78 -24.79 20.01
C PRO A 135 -21.55 -25.66 19.71
N SER A 136 -20.62 -25.19 18.86
CA SER A 136 -19.47 -25.99 18.46
C SER A 136 -18.30 -25.14 17.91
N PRO A 137 -17.06 -25.68 17.91
CA PRO A 137 -15.92 -25.01 17.28
C PRO A 137 -16.10 -24.83 15.78
N ASP A 138 -16.88 -25.71 15.13
CA ASP A 138 -17.27 -25.59 13.73
C ASP A 138 -18.09 -24.32 13.48
N THR A 139 -19.09 -24.06 14.33
CA THR A 139 -19.91 -22.85 14.25
C THR A 139 -19.06 -21.59 14.45
N LEU A 140 -18.14 -21.60 15.42
CA LEU A 140 -17.23 -20.47 15.64
C LEU A 140 -16.30 -20.24 14.44
N SER A 141 -15.72 -21.30 13.90
CA SER A 141 -14.86 -21.20 12.70
C SER A 141 -15.62 -20.62 11.51
N LEU A 142 -16.88 -21.00 11.31
CA LEU A 142 -17.72 -20.45 10.24
C LEU A 142 -18.05 -18.97 10.48
N ILE A 143 -18.41 -18.59 11.71
CA ILE A 143 -18.65 -17.19 12.08
C ILE A 143 -17.41 -16.34 11.80
N LEU A 144 -16.22 -16.82 12.20
CA LEU A 144 -14.96 -16.13 11.93
C LEU A 144 -14.69 -16.00 10.43
N SER A 145 -14.86 -17.08 9.67
CA SER A 145 -14.71 -17.05 8.21
C SER A 145 -15.62 -16.00 7.56
N ASN A 146 -16.89 -15.96 7.96
CA ASN A 146 -17.87 -15.00 7.43
C ASN A 146 -17.58 -13.56 7.88
N LEU A 147 -17.12 -13.37 9.12
CA LEU A 147 -16.70 -12.06 9.61
C LEU A 147 -15.54 -11.51 8.78
N TYR A 148 -14.50 -12.31 8.54
CA TYR A 148 -13.35 -11.88 7.73
C TYR A 148 -13.69 -11.71 6.25
N MET A 149 -14.64 -12.50 5.73
CA MET A 149 -15.19 -12.30 4.38
C MET A 149 -15.88 -10.93 4.24
N GLY A 150 -16.54 -10.43 5.30
CA GLY A 150 -17.12 -9.09 5.34
C GLY A 150 -16.10 -7.94 5.20
N PHE A 151 -14.79 -8.23 5.29
CA PHE A 151 -13.72 -7.27 5.07
C PHE A 151 -13.02 -7.44 3.72
N ILE A 152 -13.55 -8.24 2.79
CA ILE A 152 -13.07 -8.24 1.42
C ILE A 152 -13.40 -6.88 0.81
N GLY A 153 -12.38 -6.20 0.29
CA GLY A 153 -12.54 -4.86 -0.26
C GLY A 153 -12.66 -4.85 -1.78
N ILE A 154 -11.91 -5.69 -2.48
CA ILE A 154 -11.92 -5.72 -3.95
C ILE A 154 -11.59 -7.10 -4.51
N GLY A 155 -12.11 -7.37 -5.71
CA GLY A 155 -11.67 -8.45 -6.56
C GLY A 155 -12.66 -9.59 -6.66
N GLU A 156 -13.97 -9.35 -6.50
CA GLU A 156 -15.02 -10.38 -6.60
C GLU A 156 -14.89 -11.21 -7.90
N ASN A 157 -14.44 -10.56 -8.98
CA ASN A 157 -14.19 -11.18 -10.27
C ASN A 157 -12.78 -11.79 -10.42
N ARG A 158 -12.03 -12.00 -9.35
CA ARG A 158 -10.66 -12.55 -9.38
C ARG A 158 -10.60 -13.85 -8.59
N ASP A 159 -9.54 -14.62 -8.82
CA ASP A 159 -9.22 -15.76 -7.98
C ASP A 159 -9.06 -15.30 -6.52
N TRP A 160 -9.47 -16.14 -5.58
CA TRP A 160 -9.49 -15.83 -4.14
C TRP A 160 -8.18 -15.21 -3.61
N VAL A 161 -7.03 -15.65 -4.13
CA VAL A 161 -5.70 -15.22 -3.68
C VAL A 161 -5.32 -13.80 -4.17
N ALA A 162 -5.93 -13.39 -5.28
CA ALA A 162 -5.75 -12.07 -5.90
C ALA A 162 -6.72 -11.01 -5.34
N GLN A 163 -7.64 -11.41 -4.46
CA GLN A 163 -8.53 -10.49 -3.75
C GLN A 163 -7.77 -9.80 -2.60
N SER A 164 -8.20 -8.59 -2.26
CA SER A 164 -7.59 -7.80 -1.19
C SER A 164 -8.62 -7.48 -0.11
N PHE A 165 -8.18 -7.46 1.14
CA PHE A 165 -8.99 -6.98 2.24
C PHE A 165 -9.05 -5.45 2.28
N LEU A 166 -10.05 -4.91 2.95
CA LEU A 166 -10.05 -3.52 3.39
C LEU A 166 -8.88 -3.29 4.36
N PRO A 167 -8.13 -2.18 4.24
CA PRO A 167 -6.94 -1.90 5.06
C PRO A 167 -7.32 -1.36 6.44
N ILE A 168 -8.17 -2.09 7.16
CA ILE A 168 -8.69 -1.70 8.48
C ILE A 168 -7.71 -1.97 9.62
N HIS A 169 -6.76 -2.86 9.42
CA HIS A 169 -5.76 -3.15 10.43
C HIS A 169 -4.51 -3.66 9.71
N LYS A 170 -3.32 -3.46 10.28
CA LYS A 170 -2.07 -3.89 9.63
C LYS A 170 -2.05 -5.37 9.23
N GLU A 171 -2.77 -6.21 9.98
CA GLU A 171 -2.85 -7.66 9.73
C GLU A 171 -3.74 -8.03 8.53
N PHE A 172 -4.53 -7.08 8.02
CA PHE A 172 -5.32 -7.21 6.79
C PHE A 172 -4.57 -6.70 5.56
N LEU A 173 -3.43 -6.03 5.73
CA LEU A 173 -2.57 -5.64 4.62
C LEU A 173 -1.85 -6.88 4.10
N ALA A 174 -2.15 -7.22 2.85
CA ALA A 174 -1.65 -8.42 2.20
C ALA A 174 -1.09 -8.08 0.82
N GLY A 175 0.11 -8.55 0.52
CA GLY A 175 0.70 -8.44 -0.80
C GLY A 175 -0.11 -9.13 -1.89
N GLU A 176 0.06 -8.64 -3.11
CA GLU A 176 -0.49 -9.29 -4.30
C GLU A 176 0.05 -10.71 -4.45
N SER A 177 -0.83 -11.63 -4.84
CA SER A 177 -0.47 -13.02 -5.10
C SER A 177 -1.35 -13.57 -6.21
N ILE A 178 -0.73 -14.13 -7.24
CA ILE A 178 -1.41 -14.65 -8.43
C ILE A 178 -1.20 -16.16 -8.52
N TRP A 179 -2.30 -16.90 -8.66
CA TRP A 179 -2.23 -18.36 -8.83
C TRP A 179 -1.98 -18.74 -10.30
N LYS A 180 -0.86 -19.41 -10.59
CA LYS A 180 -0.55 -19.89 -11.94
C LYS A 180 -1.22 -21.24 -12.24
N ALA A 181 -2.55 -21.23 -12.33
CA ALA A 181 -3.39 -22.44 -12.48
C ALA A 181 -2.94 -23.37 -13.61
N THR A 182 -2.61 -22.83 -14.79
CA THR A 182 -2.18 -23.65 -15.95
C THR A 182 -0.84 -24.35 -15.70
N LYS A 183 0.11 -23.69 -15.02
CA LYS A 183 1.40 -24.28 -14.68
C LYS A 183 1.23 -25.36 -13.60
N ALA A 184 0.43 -25.07 -12.57
CA ALA A 184 0.13 -26.01 -11.50
C ALA A 184 -0.57 -27.27 -12.01
N LYS A 185 -1.57 -27.11 -12.89
CA LYS A 185 -2.31 -28.25 -13.50
C LYS A 185 -1.38 -29.16 -14.32
N LYS A 186 -0.38 -28.61 -15.00
CA LYS A 186 0.62 -29.39 -15.74
C LYS A 186 1.58 -30.16 -14.83
N ALA A 187 1.80 -29.66 -13.61
CA ALA A 187 2.68 -30.28 -12.63
C ALA A 187 2.00 -31.36 -11.78
N ASP A 188 0.68 -31.53 -11.94
CA ASP A 188 -0.15 -32.54 -11.24
C ASP A 188 0.11 -32.60 -9.73
N ILE A 189 0.15 -31.41 -9.11
CA ILE A 189 0.42 -31.27 -7.69
C ILE A 189 -0.86 -31.57 -6.88
N GLU A 190 -0.72 -32.25 -5.75
CA GLU A 190 -1.84 -32.50 -4.82
C GLU A 190 -1.58 -31.89 -3.44
N ASP A 191 -0.31 -31.75 -3.08
CA ASP A 191 0.14 -31.18 -1.82
C ASP A 191 0.26 -29.65 -1.89
N PHE A 192 -0.13 -28.97 -0.80
CA PHE A 192 -0.08 -27.51 -0.76
C PHE A 192 1.35 -26.99 -0.72
N GLN A 193 2.29 -27.71 -0.09
CA GLN A 193 3.67 -27.23 -0.06
C GLN A 193 4.27 -27.22 -1.47
N LYS A 194 3.96 -28.23 -2.29
CA LYS A 194 4.31 -28.25 -3.71
C LYS A 194 3.56 -27.21 -4.55
N ALA A 195 2.48 -26.62 -4.04
CA ALA A 195 1.73 -25.55 -4.70
C ALA A 195 2.35 -24.17 -4.51
N LEU A 196 3.14 -23.97 -3.46
CA LEU A 196 3.73 -22.67 -3.11
C LEU A 196 4.51 -22.00 -4.26
N PRO A 197 5.33 -22.73 -5.06
CA PRO A 197 6.07 -22.13 -6.18
C PRO A 197 5.18 -21.62 -7.33
N PHE A 198 3.87 -21.91 -7.31
CA PHE A 198 2.91 -21.47 -8.33
C PHE A 198 2.12 -20.23 -7.91
N PHE A 199 2.35 -19.70 -6.70
CA PHE A 199 1.93 -18.37 -6.31
C PHE A 199 2.99 -17.36 -6.76
N GLU A 200 2.59 -16.39 -7.57
CA GLU A 200 3.49 -15.38 -8.09
C GLU A 200 3.19 -14.00 -7.50
N HIS A 201 4.26 -13.30 -7.11
CA HIS A 201 4.18 -12.12 -6.24
C HIS A 201 4.79 -10.85 -6.84
N LYS A 202 5.29 -10.94 -8.08
CA LYS A 202 6.08 -9.87 -8.75
C LYS A 202 5.45 -9.39 -10.05
N GLU A 203 4.25 -9.85 -10.38
CA GLU A 203 3.59 -9.52 -11.65
C GLU A 203 3.00 -8.11 -11.61
N HIS A 204 2.68 -7.59 -10.40
CA HIS A 204 2.17 -6.24 -10.20
C HIS A 204 0.95 -5.98 -11.09
N LEU A 205 0.04 -6.96 -11.17
CA LEU A 205 -1.14 -6.92 -12.05
C LEU A 205 -2.24 -5.99 -11.54
N PHE A 206 -2.24 -5.74 -10.23
CA PHE A 206 -3.21 -4.93 -9.50
C PHE A 206 -2.49 -3.93 -8.60
N TYR A 207 -1.40 -4.36 -7.96
CA TYR A 207 -0.49 -3.50 -7.20
C TYR A 207 0.59 -2.98 -8.14
N ALA A 208 0.17 -2.05 -9.01
CA ALA A 208 0.96 -1.48 -10.09
C ALA A 208 2.15 -0.64 -9.61
N ARG A 209 2.54 -0.66 -8.33
CA ARG A 209 3.64 0.13 -7.74
C ARG A 209 3.34 1.63 -7.63
N GLY A 210 2.06 2.00 -7.67
CA GLY A 210 1.61 3.37 -7.43
C GLY A 210 1.83 3.80 -5.98
N GLY A 211 1.59 2.89 -5.02
CA GLY A 211 1.87 3.13 -3.60
C GLY A 211 3.36 3.35 -3.29
N GLU A 212 4.27 2.77 -4.09
CA GLU A 212 5.71 3.00 -3.94
C GLU A 212 6.10 4.44 -4.26
N ILE A 213 5.50 5.02 -5.31
CA ILE A 213 5.76 6.41 -5.71
C ILE A 213 5.36 7.34 -4.56
N MET A 214 4.16 7.15 -4.02
CA MET A 214 3.65 7.97 -2.91
C MET A 214 4.57 7.90 -1.69
N TYR A 215 5.01 6.69 -1.32
CA TYR A 215 5.94 6.51 -0.21
C TYR A 215 7.28 7.23 -0.46
N LEU A 216 7.87 7.06 -1.66
CA LEU A 216 9.13 7.72 -2.01
C LEU A 216 8.99 9.24 -2.07
N GLN A 217 7.86 9.77 -2.53
CA GLN A 217 7.59 11.21 -2.56
C GLN A 217 7.52 11.79 -1.16
N ILE A 218 6.87 11.11 -0.20
CA ILE A 218 6.89 11.49 1.21
C ILE A 218 8.33 11.56 1.72
N LEU A 219 9.15 10.53 1.46
CA LEU A 219 10.55 10.55 1.87
C LEU A 219 11.32 11.71 1.23
N SER A 220 11.04 12.02 -0.04
CA SER A 220 11.69 13.13 -0.75
C SER A 220 11.35 14.49 -0.12
N ALA A 221 10.10 14.68 0.30
CA ALA A 221 9.67 15.87 1.03
C ALA A 221 10.38 16.00 2.38
N LEU A 222 10.52 14.90 3.12
CA LEU A 222 11.17 14.87 4.44
C LEU A 222 12.68 15.14 4.42
N ARG A 223 13.33 15.13 3.24
CA ARG A 223 14.71 15.59 3.09
C ARG A 223 14.86 17.10 3.21
N LYS A 224 13.78 17.84 2.98
CA LYS A 224 13.81 19.29 2.95
C LYS A 224 13.87 19.82 4.37
N THR A 225 14.69 20.84 4.56
CA THR A 225 14.70 21.59 5.81
C THR A 225 13.40 22.39 5.94
N LYS A 226 13.00 22.68 7.18
CA LYS A 226 11.86 23.56 7.45
C LYS A 226 11.95 24.88 6.69
N ASN A 227 13.14 25.49 6.62
CA ASN A 227 13.34 26.74 5.90
C ASN A 227 13.10 26.62 4.39
N GLU A 228 13.52 25.51 3.76
CA GLU A 228 13.23 25.25 2.34
C GLU A 228 11.72 25.11 2.11
N ILE A 229 11.03 24.38 2.99
CA ILE A 229 9.58 24.19 2.91
C ILE A 229 8.86 25.52 3.13
N ASP A 230 9.21 26.28 4.18
CA ASP A 230 8.60 27.57 4.51
C ASP A 230 8.76 28.58 3.36
N ASN A 231 9.95 28.65 2.76
CA ASN A 231 10.20 29.51 1.60
C ASN A 231 9.33 29.09 0.41
N TRP A 232 9.29 27.79 0.11
CA TRP A 232 8.47 27.28 -0.98
C TRP A 232 6.98 27.55 -0.76
N VAL A 233 6.47 27.35 0.46
CA VAL A 233 5.09 27.68 0.83
C VAL A 233 4.84 29.16 0.62
N LYS A 234 5.72 30.04 1.12
CA LYS A 234 5.57 31.50 0.96
C LYS A 234 5.46 31.92 -0.50
N ASP A 235 6.26 31.30 -1.38
CA ASP A 235 6.29 31.63 -2.80
C ASP A 235 5.05 31.12 -3.58
N ASN A 236 4.31 30.16 -3.03
CA ASN A 236 3.21 29.46 -3.74
C ASN A 236 1.85 29.53 -3.05
N LYS A 237 1.76 29.96 -1.79
CA LYS A 237 0.53 29.90 -0.97
C LYS A 237 -0.66 30.64 -1.57
N GLU A 238 -0.43 31.82 -2.16
CA GLU A 238 -1.48 32.63 -2.78
C GLU A 238 -1.96 32.08 -4.14
N ILE A 239 -1.10 31.34 -4.83
CA ILE A 239 -1.39 30.75 -6.14
C ILE A 239 -2.24 29.49 -5.99
N GLU A 240 -2.09 28.80 -4.85
CA GLU A 240 -2.54 27.43 -4.71
C GLU A 240 -3.60 27.19 -3.62
N ASN A 241 -4.00 28.23 -2.86
CA ASN A 241 -4.93 28.13 -1.73
C ASN A 241 -4.60 26.96 -0.78
N ILE A 242 -3.30 26.80 -0.48
CA ILE A 242 -2.79 25.66 0.27
C ILE A 242 -3.07 25.84 1.75
N ASP A 243 -3.78 24.89 2.35
CA ASP A 243 -3.86 24.76 3.80
C ASP A 243 -2.69 23.92 4.31
N ILE A 244 -1.99 24.45 5.31
CA ILE A 244 -0.73 23.90 5.81
C ILE A 244 -0.88 23.66 7.31
N ILE A 245 -0.76 22.38 7.69
CA ILE A 245 -0.81 21.94 9.09
C ILE A 245 0.58 22.02 9.73
N GLU A 246 1.61 21.59 9.01
CA GLU A 246 2.97 21.48 9.55
C GLU A 246 4.02 21.59 8.45
N THR A 247 5.14 22.26 8.74
CA THR A 247 6.29 22.41 7.83
C THR A 247 7.59 21.86 8.40
N ASP A 248 7.65 21.58 9.70
CA ASP A 248 8.82 20.99 10.34
C ASP A 248 8.89 19.47 10.10
N PRO A 249 9.93 18.95 9.41
CA PRO A 249 10.06 17.52 9.13
C PRO A 249 10.02 16.62 10.37
N GLU A 250 10.57 17.05 11.51
CA GLU A 250 10.55 16.25 12.74
C GLU A 250 9.12 16.11 13.28
N LEU A 251 8.36 17.20 13.27
CA LEU A 251 6.96 17.21 13.69
C LEU A 251 6.08 16.46 12.69
N ILE A 252 6.36 16.56 11.38
CA ILE A 252 5.67 15.78 10.35
C ILE A 252 5.85 14.29 10.60
N VAL A 253 7.09 13.80 10.79
CA VAL A 253 7.36 12.37 11.04
C VAL A 253 6.58 11.89 12.26
N LYS A 254 6.58 12.68 13.33
CA LYS A 254 5.84 12.36 14.55
C LYS A 254 4.33 12.28 14.29
N LYS A 255 3.72 13.33 13.72
CA LYS A 255 2.27 13.39 13.46
C LYS A 255 1.80 12.29 12.51
N LEU A 256 2.56 12.02 11.45
CA LEU A 256 2.27 10.92 10.52
C LEU A 256 2.39 9.57 11.23
N GLY A 257 3.45 9.35 12.01
CA GLY A 257 3.64 8.12 12.77
C GLY A 257 2.47 7.83 13.72
N GLU A 258 2.03 8.84 14.48
CA GLU A 258 0.86 8.77 15.36
C GLU A 258 -0.42 8.50 14.56
N GLY A 259 -0.64 9.22 13.45
CA GLY A 259 -1.81 9.07 12.59
C GLY A 259 -1.94 7.66 11.99
N PHE A 260 -0.85 7.12 11.42
CA PHE A 260 -0.81 5.76 10.90
C PHE A 260 -0.95 4.70 12.01
N ASN A 261 -0.35 4.93 13.19
CA ASN A 261 -0.51 4.01 14.31
C ASN A 261 -1.98 3.95 14.75
N LYS A 262 -2.62 5.10 14.90
CA LYS A 262 -4.04 5.19 15.24
C LYS A 262 -4.90 4.49 14.19
N LEU A 263 -4.63 4.72 12.90
CA LEU A 263 -5.38 4.11 11.79
C LEU A 263 -5.25 2.58 11.78
N LEU A 264 -4.03 2.05 11.83
CA LEU A 264 -3.74 0.64 11.55
C LEU A 264 -3.71 -0.28 12.78
N ASN A 265 -3.64 0.29 13.99
CA ASN A 265 -3.56 -0.49 15.23
C ASN A 265 -4.64 -0.12 16.27
N GLU A 266 -5.21 1.09 16.25
CA GLU A 266 -6.10 1.53 17.34
C GLU A 266 -7.56 1.73 16.90
N SER A 267 -7.79 1.98 15.61
CA SER A 267 -9.14 2.29 15.08
C SER A 267 -10.05 1.06 15.00
N CYS A 268 -9.46 -0.14 15.03
CA CYS A 268 -10.17 -1.41 15.00
C CYS A 268 -9.82 -2.22 16.27
N PRO A 269 -10.75 -3.02 16.83
CA PRO A 269 -10.44 -3.86 17.99
C PRO A 269 -9.23 -4.77 17.74
N ASN A 270 -8.21 -4.66 18.60
CA ASN A 270 -6.96 -5.43 18.50
C ASN A 270 -7.20 -6.94 18.38
N SER A 271 -8.23 -7.47 19.06
CA SER A 271 -8.61 -8.88 18.99
C SER A 271 -8.90 -9.36 17.56
N LEU A 272 -9.46 -8.51 16.70
CA LEU A 272 -9.71 -8.85 15.30
C LEU A 272 -8.40 -9.09 14.54
N GLY A 273 -7.42 -8.22 14.78
CA GLY A 273 -6.07 -8.33 14.21
C GLY A 273 -5.29 -9.52 14.77
N GLU A 274 -5.38 -9.79 16.07
CA GLU A 274 -4.72 -10.93 16.72
C GLU A 274 -5.23 -12.27 16.19
N ILE A 275 -6.54 -12.40 15.99
CA ILE A 275 -7.13 -13.62 15.41
C ILE A 275 -6.72 -13.74 13.93
N ALA A 276 -6.70 -12.64 13.16
CA ALA A 276 -6.24 -12.67 11.76
C ALA A 276 -4.78 -13.13 11.68
N LYS A 277 -3.94 -12.61 12.57
CA LYS A 277 -2.53 -13.01 12.72
C LYS A 277 -2.39 -14.47 13.13
N LEU A 278 -3.21 -14.95 14.06
CA LEU A 278 -3.25 -16.35 14.47
C LEU A 278 -3.56 -17.26 13.27
N ILE A 279 -4.63 -16.96 12.54
CA ILE A 279 -5.05 -17.70 11.33
C ILE A 279 -3.91 -17.75 10.33
N ASN A 280 -3.27 -16.59 10.08
CA ASN A 280 -2.16 -16.53 9.14
C ASN A 280 -0.95 -17.37 9.56
N ASN A 281 -0.79 -17.62 10.86
CA ASN A 281 0.33 -18.38 11.45
C ASN A 281 -0.04 -19.86 11.76
N LEU A 282 -1.20 -20.37 11.33
CA LEU A 282 -1.59 -21.76 11.60
C LEU A 282 -0.67 -22.76 10.88
N ASP A 283 -0.33 -22.50 9.62
CA ASP A 283 0.72 -23.22 8.88
C ASP A 283 1.98 -22.34 8.74
N PRO A 284 3.06 -22.63 9.52
CA PRO A 284 4.32 -21.90 9.40
C PRO A 284 5.06 -22.19 8.11
N VAL A 285 4.87 -23.36 7.46
CA VAL A 285 5.54 -23.70 6.22
C VAL A 285 5.08 -22.76 5.12
N VAL A 286 3.78 -22.48 5.02
CA VAL A 286 3.23 -21.48 4.09
C VAL A 286 3.80 -20.09 4.37
N LYS A 287 3.94 -19.74 5.65
CA LYS A 287 4.57 -18.50 6.09
C LYS A 287 6.09 -18.47 5.89
N GLU A 288 6.78 -19.57 5.65
CA GLU A 288 8.22 -19.56 5.38
C GLU A 288 8.50 -19.62 3.89
N SER A 289 7.62 -20.25 3.13
CA SER A 289 7.75 -20.51 1.70
C SER A 289 7.05 -19.50 0.78
N SER A 290 6.07 -18.75 1.29
CA SER A 290 5.69 -17.45 0.71
C SER A 290 6.85 -16.44 0.74
N TYR A 291 7.99 -16.83 1.33
CA TYR A 291 9.24 -16.09 1.40
C TYR A 291 10.34 -16.95 0.80
N ASP A 292 10.46 -16.96 -0.53
CA ASP A 292 11.61 -17.58 -1.19
C ASP A 292 12.93 -16.99 -0.64
N GLU A 293 13.88 -17.88 -0.36
CA GLU A 293 15.05 -17.66 0.50
C GLU A 293 16.01 -16.60 -0.10
N TYR A 294 15.88 -16.33 -1.40
CA TYR A 294 16.65 -15.36 -2.17
C TYR A 294 15.86 -14.09 -2.57
N THR A 295 14.60 -13.94 -2.15
CA THR A 295 13.67 -12.89 -2.63
C THR A 295 12.86 -12.19 -1.53
N LYS A 296 13.35 -12.16 -0.28
CA LYS A 296 12.65 -11.58 0.88
C LYS A 296 12.31 -10.09 0.77
N TYR A 297 12.89 -9.36 -0.18
CA TYR A 297 12.71 -7.92 -0.34
C TYR A 297 12.47 -7.56 -1.80
N ILE A 298 11.51 -6.68 -2.04
CA ILE A 298 11.18 -6.09 -3.34
C ILE A 298 11.92 -4.75 -3.45
N ASN A 299 12.69 -4.56 -4.53
CA ASN A 299 13.34 -3.28 -4.80
C ASN A 299 12.28 -2.23 -5.15
N MET A 300 12.29 -1.11 -4.43
CA MET A 300 11.46 0.03 -4.78
C MET A 300 11.97 0.69 -6.07
N GLY A 301 11.05 1.40 -6.75
CA GLY A 301 11.37 2.14 -7.96
C GLY A 301 12.15 3.43 -7.69
N TRP A 302 11.98 4.40 -8.59
CA TRP A 302 12.62 5.72 -8.51
C TRP A 302 11.58 6.83 -8.62
N ILE A 303 11.88 8.03 -8.15
CA ILE A 303 11.04 9.22 -8.37
C ILE A 303 11.91 10.38 -8.88
N PRO A 304 11.33 11.38 -9.57
CA PRO A 304 12.05 12.61 -9.85
C PRO A 304 12.44 13.34 -8.57
N LEU A 305 13.64 13.93 -8.53
CA LEU A 305 14.11 14.70 -7.36
C LEU A 305 13.16 15.86 -7.03
N GLU A 306 12.62 16.50 -8.05
CA GLU A 306 11.76 17.66 -7.95
C GLU A 306 10.37 17.30 -7.38
N SER A 307 10.03 16.01 -7.25
CA SER A 307 8.70 15.54 -6.80
C SER A 307 8.49 15.66 -5.29
N TRP A 308 9.46 16.24 -4.58
CA TRP A 308 9.34 16.51 -3.15
C TRP A 308 8.15 17.43 -2.84
N THR A 309 7.77 18.35 -3.73
CA THR A 309 6.57 19.19 -3.58
C THR A 309 5.29 18.37 -3.61
N ASP A 310 5.24 17.36 -4.48
CA ASP A 310 4.09 16.45 -4.60
C ASP A 310 3.93 15.64 -3.32
N GLY A 311 5.06 15.16 -2.78
CA GLY A 311 5.11 14.47 -1.50
C GLY A 311 4.70 15.37 -0.33
N PHE A 312 5.14 16.63 -0.33
CA PHE A 312 4.78 17.59 0.72
C PHE A 312 3.28 17.88 0.74
N LEU A 313 2.66 18.12 -0.42
CA LEU A 313 1.22 18.32 -0.51
C LEU A 313 0.45 17.06 -0.06
N PHE A 314 0.92 15.87 -0.42
CA PHE A 314 0.32 14.62 0.04
C PHE A 314 0.44 14.43 1.55
N ILE A 315 1.57 14.84 2.16
CA ILE A 315 1.73 14.86 3.61
C ILE A 315 0.66 15.75 4.24
N GLN A 316 0.42 16.94 3.69
CA GLN A 316 -0.66 17.80 4.20
C GLN A 316 -2.02 17.11 4.07
N ASP A 317 -2.34 16.50 2.93
CA ASP A 317 -3.60 15.75 2.74
C ASP A 317 -3.78 14.67 3.83
N LEU A 318 -2.71 13.91 4.13
CA LEU A 318 -2.71 12.89 5.17
C LEU A 318 -2.92 13.47 6.57
N LEU A 319 -2.23 14.58 6.89
CA LEU A 319 -2.37 15.25 8.19
C LEU A 319 -3.80 15.77 8.40
N HIS A 320 -4.42 16.37 7.38
CA HIS A 320 -5.81 16.83 7.47
C HIS A 320 -6.76 15.66 7.77
N ILE A 321 -6.58 14.52 7.08
CA ILE A 321 -7.40 13.32 7.32
C ILE A 321 -7.19 12.75 8.73
N PHE A 322 -5.95 12.78 9.24
CA PHE A 322 -5.67 12.26 10.57
C PHE A 322 -6.20 13.16 11.69
N GLU A 323 -6.14 14.48 11.53
CA GLU A 323 -6.69 15.46 12.48
C GLU A 323 -8.22 15.56 12.41
N ALA A 324 -8.84 15.19 11.30
CA ALA A 324 -10.29 15.19 11.13
C ALA A 324 -11.01 14.21 12.07
N SER A 325 -12.19 14.63 12.52
CA SER A 325 -13.11 13.87 13.38
C SER A 325 -13.96 12.85 12.60
N PHE A 326 -13.33 12.11 11.69
CA PHE A 326 -13.97 11.05 10.91
C PHE A 326 -13.92 9.70 11.62
N ASP A 327 -14.92 8.86 11.38
CA ASP A 327 -14.82 7.45 11.72
C ASP A 327 -13.79 6.73 10.82
N MET A 328 -13.48 5.49 11.16
CA MET A 328 -12.47 4.73 10.46
C MET A 328 -12.77 4.49 8.97
N ILE A 329 -14.02 4.19 8.64
CA ILE A 329 -14.42 3.91 7.26
C ILE A 329 -14.38 5.20 6.44
N GLU A 330 -14.83 6.30 7.03
CA GLU A 330 -14.71 7.63 6.44
C GLU A 330 -13.25 8.03 6.21
N LYS A 331 -12.34 7.76 7.16
CA LYS A 331 -10.90 7.99 6.96
C LYS A 331 -10.35 7.16 5.82
N LEU A 332 -10.73 5.89 5.70
CA LEU A 332 -10.31 5.05 4.56
C LEU A 332 -10.85 5.56 3.23
N GLN A 333 -12.06 6.12 3.19
CA GLN A 333 -12.60 6.76 1.99
C GLN A 333 -11.80 8.03 1.62
N MET A 334 -11.51 8.88 2.59
CA MET A 334 -10.72 10.09 2.35
C MET A 334 -9.28 9.78 1.94
N LEU A 335 -8.68 8.73 2.51
CA LEU A 335 -7.34 8.26 2.12
C LEU A 335 -7.33 7.71 0.69
N GLN A 336 -8.38 7.02 0.25
CA GLN A 336 -8.53 6.60 -1.15
C GLN A 336 -8.56 7.81 -2.08
N ASN A 337 -9.35 8.82 -1.74
CA ASN A 337 -9.40 10.09 -2.49
C ASN A 337 -8.03 10.78 -2.52
N ALA A 338 -7.29 10.78 -1.40
CA ALA A 338 -5.96 11.36 -1.31
C ALA A 338 -4.96 10.66 -2.24
N CYS A 339 -5.02 9.33 -2.28
CA CYS A 339 -4.19 8.53 -3.18
C CYS A 339 -4.49 8.88 -4.65
N VAL A 340 -5.76 9.00 -5.03
CA VAL A 340 -6.14 9.38 -6.40
C VAL A 340 -5.65 10.79 -6.75
N LEU A 341 -5.89 11.78 -5.87
CA LEU A 341 -5.41 13.14 -6.08
C LEU A 341 -3.87 13.17 -6.21
N GLN A 342 -3.17 12.34 -5.44
CA GLN A 342 -1.72 12.22 -5.53
C GLN A 342 -1.25 11.62 -6.85
N VAL A 343 -1.97 10.62 -7.40
CA VAL A 343 -1.70 10.11 -8.76
C VAL A 343 -1.87 11.22 -9.79
N LEU A 344 -2.99 11.96 -9.74
CA LEU A 344 -3.25 13.06 -10.68
C LEU A 344 -2.20 14.17 -10.57
N ARG A 345 -1.83 14.55 -9.34
CA ARG A 345 -0.76 15.51 -9.03
C ARG A 345 0.57 15.07 -9.63
N THR A 346 0.94 13.80 -9.41
CA THR A 346 2.16 13.21 -9.96
C THR A 346 2.15 13.21 -11.49
N MET A 347 1.03 12.81 -12.11
CA MET A 347 0.89 12.78 -13.57
C MET A 347 1.02 14.16 -14.19
N ARG A 348 0.31 15.17 -13.65
CA ARG A 348 0.37 16.54 -14.14
C ARG A 348 1.76 17.14 -13.96
N ASN A 349 2.32 17.07 -12.76
CA ASN A 349 3.59 17.73 -12.46
C ASN A 349 4.76 17.07 -13.21
N SER A 350 4.75 15.73 -13.39
CA SER A 350 5.73 15.04 -14.22
C SER A 350 5.62 15.43 -15.69
N THR A 351 4.39 15.62 -16.20
CA THR A 351 4.14 16.06 -17.58
C THR A 351 4.67 17.48 -17.81
N ILE A 352 4.41 18.41 -16.87
CA ILE A 352 4.93 19.79 -16.94
C ILE A 352 6.46 19.81 -16.92
N ARG A 353 7.09 18.99 -16.07
CA ARG A 353 8.56 18.91 -15.99
C ARG A 353 9.17 18.37 -17.28
N TYR A 354 8.51 17.41 -17.90
CA TYR A 354 8.95 16.82 -19.16
C TYR A 354 8.77 17.78 -20.33
N TYR A 355 7.60 18.40 -20.44
CA TYR A 355 7.31 19.41 -21.45
C TYR A 355 7.56 20.80 -20.86
N LYS A 356 8.83 21.22 -20.83
CA LYS A 356 9.27 22.53 -20.33
C LYS A 356 8.56 23.74 -20.97
N GLU A 357 7.91 23.54 -22.11
CA GLU A 357 7.12 24.54 -22.84
C GLU A 357 5.70 24.74 -22.25
N LEU A 358 5.23 23.82 -21.39
CA LEU A 358 3.95 23.96 -20.71
C LEU A 358 4.07 25.05 -19.64
N ASN A 359 3.52 26.23 -19.95
CA ASN A 359 3.50 27.39 -19.06
C ASN A 359 2.35 27.29 -18.03
N LEU A 360 2.26 26.15 -17.36
CA LEU A 360 1.28 25.90 -16.30
C LEU A 360 1.92 26.14 -14.93
N PRO A 361 1.20 26.71 -13.95
CA PRO A 361 1.69 26.80 -12.59
C PRO A 361 1.98 25.39 -12.06
N CYS A 362 3.16 25.22 -11.48
CA CYS A 362 3.59 24.02 -10.78
C CYS A 362 3.96 24.42 -9.36
N PRO A 363 3.50 23.68 -8.35
CA PRO A 363 2.73 22.44 -8.40
C PRO A 363 1.21 22.56 -8.72
N PHE A 364 0.57 21.39 -8.78
CA PHE A 364 -0.88 21.24 -8.80
C PHE A 364 -1.35 20.99 -7.37
N SER A 365 -1.97 22.00 -6.76
CA SER A 365 -2.24 21.96 -5.33
C SER A 365 -3.34 20.98 -4.96
N ASN A 366 -4.47 20.97 -5.68
CA ASN A 366 -5.71 20.22 -5.39
C ASN A 366 -5.61 19.36 -4.13
N GLN A 367 -5.72 20.03 -2.98
CA GLN A 367 -5.67 19.39 -1.68
C GLN A 367 -7.05 18.89 -1.31
N ILE A 368 -7.07 17.91 -0.42
CA ILE A 368 -8.31 17.53 0.24
C ILE A 368 -8.71 18.66 1.19
N VAL A 369 -9.92 19.20 0.97
CA VAL A 369 -10.50 20.21 1.86
C VAL A 369 -11.36 19.48 2.88
N ILE A 370 -10.91 19.50 4.14
CA ILE A 370 -11.66 18.96 5.29
C ILE A 370 -11.84 20.08 6.31
N ASP A 371 -13.07 20.26 6.77
CA ASP A 371 -13.31 21.03 7.98
C ASP A 371 -13.12 20.12 9.22
N PRO A 372 -12.08 20.33 10.03
CA PRO A 372 -11.78 19.46 11.17
C PRO A 372 -12.81 19.55 12.30
N LYS A 373 -13.75 20.51 12.26
CA LYS A 373 -14.73 20.77 13.33
C LYS A 373 -16.18 20.49 12.95
N SER A 374 -16.49 20.25 11.68
CA SER A 374 -17.87 20.05 11.26
C SER A 374 -18.18 18.58 10.96
N ILE A 375 -19.35 18.16 11.43
CA ILE A 375 -20.03 16.91 11.01
C ILE A 375 -20.69 17.13 9.62
N ASP A 376 -20.38 18.23 8.94
CA ASP A 376 -21.17 18.74 7.84
C ASP A 376 -20.82 18.01 6.53
N VAL A 377 -21.84 17.34 5.97
CA VAL A 377 -21.77 16.48 4.78
C VAL A 377 -21.28 17.26 3.55
N GLN A 378 -21.42 18.59 3.55
CA GLN A 378 -21.11 19.48 2.43
C GLN A 378 -19.62 19.51 2.03
N PHE A 379 -18.67 19.39 2.96
CA PHE A 379 -17.24 19.39 2.59
C PHE A 379 -16.77 18.06 1.98
N LYS A 380 -17.41 16.96 2.39
CA LYS A 380 -17.25 15.64 1.74
C LYS A 380 -17.80 15.68 0.31
N GLU A 381 -18.91 16.39 0.10
CA GLU A 381 -19.47 16.64 -1.23
C GLU A 381 -18.50 17.46 -2.08
N ILE A 382 -17.85 18.52 -1.58
CA ILE A 382 -16.87 19.32 -2.35
C ILE A 382 -15.66 18.49 -2.81
N SER A 383 -15.10 17.65 -1.94
CA SER A 383 -13.97 16.76 -2.33
C SER A 383 -14.42 15.71 -3.35
N ASN A 384 -15.63 15.16 -3.19
CA ASN A 384 -16.21 14.22 -4.15
C ASN A 384 -16.62 14.90 -5.47
N GLU A 385 -17.11 16.14 -5.45
CA GLU A 385 -17.45 16.95 -6.63
C GLU A 385 -16.20 17.38 -7.38
N SER A 386 -15.11 17.71 -6.67
CA SER A 386 -13.79 17.95 -7.28
C SER A 386 -13.29 16.71 -8.01
N LEU A 387 -13.47 15.51 -7.43
CA LEU A 387 -13.16 14.25 -8.12
C LEU A 387 -14.13 13.92 -9.26
N GLN A 388 -15.43 14.18 -9.11
CA GLN A 388 -16.42 13.94 -10.15
C GLN A 388 -16.28 14.89 -11.34
N SER A 389 -15.90 16.14 -11.12
CA SER A 389 -15.61 17.10 -12.18
C SER A 389 -14.35 16.75 -12.96
N LEU A 390 -13.38 16.07 -12.33
CA LEU A 390 -12.18 15.53 -12.98
C LEU A 390 -12.41 14.19 -13.71
N ARG A 391 -13.53 13.50 -13.46
CA ARG A 391 -13.93 12.25 -14.14
C ARG A 391 -14.71 12.47 -15.44
N LYS A 392 -15.15 13.69 -15.72
CA LYS A 392 -15.74 14.10 -17.01
C LYS A 392 -14.65 14.64 -17.93
#